data_AF-A0A643F3W7-F1
#
_entry.id   AF-A0A643F3W7-F1
#
_cell.length_a   1.000
_cell.length_b   1.000
_cell.length_c   1.000
_cell.angle_alpha   90.00
_cell.angle_beta   90.00
_cell.angle_gamma   90.00
#
_symmetry.space_group_name_H-M   'P 1'
#
loop_
_entity.id
_entity.type
_entity.pdbx_description
1 polymer ?
#
loop_
_entity_poly.entity_id
_entity_poly.type
_entity_poly.pdbx_seq_one_letter_code
_entity_poly.pdbx_strand_id
1 'polypeptide(L)'
;MRERLEAALVAGGAAIEAATRQAAPPAPAVLASARARLADARVAGRQGRFYLAWDLVQQAERLLSPWLPEAQQQQRFRCLQVEALDKLGGWRRQAAEAVAQAGFSAEGLVTLLELVHQDSQNRQHKLALLQAQCATVLGLLAVALGLILAEAARGGYGWVWNEGLFGSEDLPRVLWSCLLVGLFGSLVSMCFRLADTPQDHKIPQLRSSFVVLTLRAVVGASAAVPLVFLVHSGLVQLGPAKVLVGASFLAGFSERWFVAMLDKAAR
;
A
#
# COMPACT_ATOMS: atom_id res chain seq x y z
N MET A 1 2.73 17.41 3.07
CA MET A 1 1.41 17.23 2.41
C MET A 1 0.43 18.35 2.76
N ARG A 2 0.31 18.73 4.04
CA ARG A 2 -0.53 19.85 4.51
C ARG A 2 -0.22 21.18 3.80
N GLU A 3 1.04 21.61 3.76
CA GLU A 3 1.45 22.86 3.10
C GLU A 3 1.06 22.93 1.61
N ARG A 4 1.26 21.83 0.87
CA ARG A 4 0.85 21.74 -0.55
C ARG A 4 -0.66 21.83 -0.72
N LEU A 5 -1.44 21.22 0.17
CA LEU A 5 -2.90 21.33 0.18
C LEU A 5 -3.35 22.75 0.51
N GLU A 6 -2.73 23.40 1.48
CA GLU A 6 -3.03 24.80 1.83
C GLU A 6 -2.75 25.74 0.66
N ALA A 7 -1.59 25.60 0.00
CA ALA A 7 -1.26 26.35 -1.20
C ALA A 7 -2.30 26.14 -2.31
N ALA A 8 -2.73 24.90 -2.53
CA ALA A 8 -3.74 24.58 -3.54
C ALA A 8 -5.13 25.15 -3.20
N LEU A 9 -5.51 25.16 -1.91
CA LEU A 9 -6.76 25.76 -1.42
C LEU A 9 -6.77 27.29 -1.58
N VAL A 10 -5.62 27.93 -1.34
CA VAL A 10 -5.45 29.37 -1.57
C VAL A 10 -5.54 29.68 -3.07
N ALA A 11 -4.81 28.93 -3.90
CA ALA A 11 -4.86 29.08 -5.35
C ALA A 11 -6.28 28.85 -5.91
N GLY A 12 -7.01 27.87 -5.41
CA GLY A 12 -8.41 27.63 -5.78
C GLY A 12 -9.33 28.78 -5.38
N GLY A 13 -9.14 29.37 -4.20
CA GLY A 13 -9.88 30.56 -3.77
C GLY A 13 -9.63 31.75 -4.71
N ALA A 14 -8.36 32.02 -5.02
CA ALA A 14 -7.98 33.07 -5.96
C ALA A 14 -8.56 32.84 -7.36
N ALA A 15 -8.61 31.58 -7.82
CA ALA A 15 -9.21 31.23 -9.11
C ALA A 15 -10.72 31.54 -9.16
N ILE A 16 -11.46 31.28 -8.08
CA ILE A 16 -12.89 31.61 -7.98
C ILE A 16 -13.10 33.13 -8.02
N GLU A 17 -12.28 33.89 -7.28
CA GLU A 17 -12.35 35.36 -7.29
C GLU A 17 -12.00 35.94 -8.65
N ALA A 18 -11.00 35.38 -9.34
CA ALA A 18 -10.64 35.77 -10.69
C ALA A 18 -11.79 35.46 -11.66
N ALA A 19 -12.39 34.27 -11.59
CA ALA A 19 -13.53 33.88 -12.42
C ALA A 19 -14.77 34.75 -12.20
N THR A 20 -15.02 35.19 -10.96
CA THR A 20 -16.15 36.08 -10.63
C THR A 20 -15.98 37.48 -11.24
N ARG A 21 -14.74 37.94 -11.44
CA ARG A 21 -14.41 39.28 -11.95
C ARG A 21 -14.31 39.36 -13.49
N GLN A 22 -14.51 38.25 -14.19
CA GLN A 22 -14.45 38.25 -15.65
C GLN A 22 -15.64 38.97 -16.27
N ALA A 23 -15.45 39.48 -17.50
CA ALA A 23 -16.53 40.12 -18.27
C ALA A 23 -17.68 39.16 -18.56
N ALA A 24 -17.38 37.87 -18.76
CA ALA A 24 -18.34 36.78 -18.89
C ALA A 24 -18.11 35.76 -17.75
N PRO A 25 -18.66 35.98 -16.56
CA PRO A 25 -18.44 35.10 -15.42
C PRO A 25 -19.14 33.74 -15.59
N PRO A 26 -18.67 32.68 -14.91
CA PRO A 26 -19.37 31.40 -14.87
C PRO A 26 -20.78 31.55 -14.30
N ALA A 27 -21.66 30.64 -14.70
CA ALA A 27 -23.00 30.58 -14.12
C ALA A 27 -22.93 30.52 -12.58
N PRO A 28 -23.83 31.20 -11.84
CA PRO A 28 -23.79 31.24 -10.37
C PRO A 28 -23.73 29.86 -9.72
N ALA A 29 -24.40 28.86 -10.31
CA ALA A 29 -24.38 27.48 -9.86
C ALA A 29 -22.98 26.82 -9.94
N VAL A 30 -22.18 27.16 -10.97
CA VAL A 30 -20.80 26.67 -11.14
C VAL A 30 -19.90 27.25 -10.06
N LEU A 31 -19.97 28.58 -9.84
CA LEU A 31 -19.21 29.25 -8.79
C LEU A 31 -19.58 28.73 -7.40
N ALA A 32 -20.88 28.54 -7.13
CA ALA A 32 -21.36 27.95 -5.89
C ALA A 32 -20.82 26.53 -5.68
N SER A 33 -20.85 25.70 -6.72
CA SER A 33 -20.31 24.34 -6.69
C SER A 33 -18.80 24.33 -6.41
N ALA A 34 -18.02 25.16 -7.11
CA ALA A 34 -16.58 25.27 -6.88
C ALA A 34 -16.26 25.73 -5.44
N ARG A 35 -17.00 26.71 -4.91
CA ARG A 35 -16.85 27.16 -3.51
C ARG A 35 -17.18 26.05 -2.52
N ALA A 36 -18.27 25.31 -2.74
CA ALA A 36 -18.66 24.19 -1.90
C ALA A 36 -17.57 23.12 -1.87
N ARG A 37 -17.02 22.74 -3.03
CA ARG A 37 -15.91 21.77 -3.12
C ARG A 37 -14.65 22.23 -2.37
N LEU A 38 -14.26 23.50 -2.47
CA LEU A 38 -13.12 24.02 -1.69
C LEU A 38 -13.42 24.09 -0.18
N ALA A 39 -14.65 24.39 0.22
CA ALA A 39 -15.05 24.37 1.62
C ALA A 39 -14.98 22.93 2.19
N ASP A 40 -15.53 21.96 1.46
CA ASP A 40 -15.46 20.53 1.79
C ASP A 40 -14.00 20.06 1.83
N ALA A 41 -13.16 20.53 0.91
CA ALA A 41 -11.74 20.20 0.88
C ALA A 41 -11.01 20.70 2.14
N ARG A 42 -11.33 21.91 2.63
CA ARG A 42 -10.81 22.43 3.91
C ARG A 42 -11.26 21.60 5.10
N VAL A 43 -12.51 21.16 5.12
CA VAL A 43 -13.04 20.29 6.19
C VAL A 43 -12.32 18.94 6.15
N ALA A 44 -12.22 18.31 4.99
CA ALA A 44 -11.52 17.04 4.80
C ALA A 44 -10.04 17.15 5.20
N GLY A 45 -9.35 18.23 4.80
CA GLY A 45 -7.96 18.49 5.17
C GLY A 45 -7.75 18.63 6.68
N ARG A 46 -8.67 19.30 7.39
CA ARG A 46 -8.64 19.41 8.86
C ARG A 46 -8.86 18.07 9.55
N GLN A 47 -9.65 17.18 8.96
CA GLN A 47 -9.90 15.81 9.44
C GLN A 47 -8.76 14.83 9.08
N GLY A 48 -7.67 15.29 8.46
CA GLY A 48 -6.58 14.42 8.00
C GLY A 48 -6.93 13.57 6.77
N ARG A 49 -8.10 13.80 6.14
CA ARG A 49 -8.57 13.13 4.93
C ARG A 49 -7.97 13.81 3.69
N PHE A 50 -6.64 13.85 3.61
CA PHE A 50 -5.90 14.59 2.58
C PHE A 50 -6.22 14.16 1.15
N TYR A 51 -6.49 12.87 0.94
CA TYR A 51 -6.89 12.33 -0.37
C TYR A 51 -8.19 12.95 -0.88
N LEU A 52 -9.23 12.94 -0.03
CA LEU A 52 -10.52 13.53 -0.36
C LEU A 52 -10.38 15.04 -0.57
N ALA A 53 -9.58 15.71 0.27
CA ALA A 53 -9.33 17.14 0.12
C ALA A 53 -8.71 17.48 -1.24
N TRP A 54 -7.73 16.68 -1.70
CA TRP A 54 -7.07 16.90 -2.98
C TRP A 54 -8.01 16.64 -4.17
N ASP A 55 -8.83 15.58 -4.12
CA ASP A 55 -9.84 15.31 -5.15
C ASP A 55 -10.86 16.46 -5.25
N LEU A 56 -11.33 16.99 -4.12
CA LEU A 56 -12.26 18.11 -4.10
C LEU A 56 -11.65 19.40 -4.69
N VAL A 57 -10.36 19.66 -4.45
CA VAL A 57 -9.64 20.78 -5.10
C VAL A 57 -9.56 20.56 -6.61
N GLN A 58 -9.20 19.36 -7.05
CA GLN A 58 -9.13 18.99 -8.46
C GLN A 58 -10.50 19.04 -9.17
N GLN A 59 -11.59 18.72 -8.47
CA GLN A 59 -12.95 18.90 -8.96
C GLN A 59 -13.28 20.38 -9.17
N ALA A 60 -12.95 21.24 -8.21
CA ALA A 60 -13.14 22.68 -8.35
C ALA A 60 -12.34 23.26 -9.52
N GLU A 61 -11.10 22.80 -9.71
CA GLU A 61 -10.26 23.19 -10.83
C GLU A 61 -10.88 22.80 -12.19
N ARG A 62 -11.37 21.55 -12.32
CA ARG A 62 -12.05 21.10 -13.55
C ARG A 62 -13.30 21.93 -13.86
N LEU A 63 -14.08 22.29 -12.84
CA LEU A 63 -15.28 23.14 -13.01
C LEU A 63 -14.95 24.54 -13.53
N LEU A 64 -13.82 25.11 -13.11
CA LEU A 64 -13.43 26.48 -13.45
C LEU A 64 -12.56 26.58 -14.71
N SER A 65 -11.90 25.49 -15.12
CA SER A 65 -10.95 25.49 -16.25
C SER A 65 -11.55 25.95 -17.58
N PRO A 66 -12.79 25.57 -17.96
CA PRO A 66 -13.44 26.08 -19.18
C PRO A 66 -13.74 27.58 -19.18
N TRP A 67 -13.65 28.22 -18.01
CA TRP A 67 -13.93 29.64 -17.81
C TRP A 67 -12.67 30.47 -17.67
N LEU A 68 -11.48 29.90 -17.88
CA LEU A 68 -10.26 30.72 -17.95
C LEU A 68 -10.23 31.51 -19.27
N PRO A 69 -9.51 32.64 -19.34
CA PRO A 69 -9.24 33.30 -20.62
C PRO A 69 -8.62 32.31 -21.62
N GLU A 70 -9.00 32.38 -22.90
CA GLU A 70 -8.60 31.39 -23.91
C GLU A 70 -7.07 31.19 -23.99
N ALA A 71 -6.30 32.27 -23.93
CA ALA A 71 -4.83 32.19 -23.91
C ALA A 71 -4.30 31.36 -22.73
N GLN A 72 -4.92 31.48 -21.54
CA GLN A 72 -4.56 30.68 -20.37
C GLN A 72 -5.02 29.23 -20.50
N GLN A 73 -6.19 28.98 -21.11
CA GLN A 73 -6.64 27.62 -21.41
C GLN A 73 -5.67 26.92 -22.36
N GLN A 74 -5.26 27.58 -23.44
CA GLN A 74 -4.29 27.04 -24.41
C GLN A 74 -2.93 26.76 -23.76
N GLN A 75 -2.44 27.69 -22.92
CA GLN A 75 -1.20 27.47 -22.18
C GLN A 75 -1.32 26.26 -21.23
N ARG A 76 -2.41 26.18 -20.47
CA ARG A 76 -2.64 25.07 -19.54
C ARG A 76 -2.78 23.74 -20.26
N PHE A 77 -3.46 23.72 -21.41
CA PHE A 77 -3.59 22.55 -22.26
C PHE A 77 -2.20 22.03 -22.70
N ARG A 78 -1.31 22.90 -23.18
CA ARG A 78 0.06 22.51 -23.58
C ARG A 78 0.87 21.97 -22.40
N CYS A 79 0.79 22.62 -21.24
CA CYS A 79 1.46 22.13 -20.03
C CYS A 79 0.95 20.74 -19.61
N LEU A 80 -0.37 20.55 -19.61
CA LEU A 80 -1.00 19.27 -19.25
C LEU A 80 -0.71 18.18 -20.26
N GLN A 81 -0.60 18.51 -21.55
CA GLN A 81 -0.19 17.57 -22.58
C GLN A 81 1.20 17.02 -22.27
N VAL A 82 2.19 17.88 -21.98
CA VAL A 82 3.54 17.45 -21.61
C VAL A 82 3.50 16.57 -20.35
N GLU A 83 2.79 17.01 -19.31
CA GLU A 83 2.64 16.25 -18.07
C GLU A 83 1.97 14.89 -18.29
N ALA A 84 0.92 14.83 -19.10
CA ALA A 84 0.17 13.62 -19.39
C ALA A 84 1.03 12.61 -20.16
N LEU A 85 1.80 13.06 -21.16
CA LEU A 85 2.65 12.19 -21.97
C LEU A 85 3.85 11.64 -21.19
N ASP A 86 4.33 12.40 -20.20
CA ASP A 86 5.42 11.99 -19.30
C ASP A 86 4.94 11.01 -18.23
N LYS A 87 3.81 11.31 -17.57
CA LYS A 87 3.39 10.57 -16.37
C LYS A 87 2.43 9.42 -16.63
N LEU A 88 1.59 9.50 -17.65
CA LEU A 88 0.55 8.49 -17.87
C LEU A 88 1.13 7.26 -18.58
N GLY A 89 0.59 6.09 -18.23
CA GLY A 89 0.88 4.83 -18.88
C GLY A 89 -0.37 4.18 -19.52
N GLY A 90 -0.14 3.23 -20.43
CA GLY A 90 -1.21 2.41 -21.03
C GLY A 90 -2.27 3.22 -21.78
N TRP A 91 -3.54 2.82 -21.64
CA TRP A 91 -4.67 3.43 -22.36
C TRP A 91 -4.87 4.93 -22.03
N ARG A 92 -4.49 5.38 -20.82
CA ARG A 92 -4.62 6.79 -20.44
C ARG A 92 -3.67 7.68 -21.23
N ARG A 93 -2.46 7.19 -21.48
CA ARG A 93 -1.49 7.87 -22.35
C ARG A 93 -2.00 7.94 -23.78
N GLN A 94 -2.53 6.83 -24.32
CA GLN A 94 -3.11 6.80 -25.66
C GLN A 94 -4.28 7.78 -25.79
N ALA A 95 -5.14 7.88 -24.77
CA ALA A 95 -6.22 8.86 -24.73
C ALA A 95 -5.69 10.30 -24.70
N ALA A 96 -4.65 10.57 -23.89
CA ALA A 96 -4.00 11.88 -23.86
C ALA A 96 -3.32 12.23 -25.20
N GLU A 97 -2.70 11.25 -25.87
CA GLU A 97 -2.12 11.39 -27.22
C GLU A 97 -3.20 11.72 -28.27
N ALA A 98 -4.36 11.05 -28.21
CA ALA A 98 -5.49 11.33 -29.10
C ALA A 98 -6.03 12.76 -28.89
N VAL A 99 -6.21 13.19 -27.64
CA VAL A 99 -6.63 14.56 -27.31
C VAL A 99 -5.59 15.59 -27.79
N ALA A 100 -4.31 15.29 -27.59
CA ALA A 100 -3.21 16.13 -28.06
C ALA A 100 -3.20 16.30 -29.59
N GLN A 101 -3.44 15.23 -30.34
CA GLN A 101 -3.46 15.25 -31.80
C GLN A 101 -4.67 16.01 -32.35
N ALA A 102 -5.82 15.96 -31.66
CA ALA A 102 -7.01 16.72 -32.02
C ALA A 102 -6.85 18.25 -31.86
N GLY A 103 -5.80 18.69 -31.15
CA GLY A 103 -5.52 20.09 -30.90
C GLY A 103 -6.29 20.65 -29.70
N PHE A 104 -6.16 21.97 -29.50
CA PHE A 104 -6.77 22.63 -28.34
C PHE A 104 -8.30 22.67 -28.48
N SER A 105 -8.98 22.20 -27.43
CA SER A 105 -10.40 22.43 -27.18
C SER A 105 -10.65 22.52 -25.68
N ALA A 106 -11.71 23.24 -25.28
CA ALA A 106 -12.08 23.35 -23.86
C ALA A 106 -12.45 21.98 -23.27
N GLU A 107 -13.10 21.11 -24.06
CA GLU A 107 -13.40 19.73 -23.68
C GLU A 107 -12.12 18.91 -23.53
N GLY A 108 -11.19 18.99 -24.48
CA GLY A 108 -9.90 18.31 -24.43
C GLY A 108 -9.06 18.72 -23.21
N LEU A 109 -9.11 20.00 -22.80
CA LEU A 109 -8.49 20.48 -21.57
C LEU A 109 -9.07 19.76 -20.34
N VAL A 110 -10.40 19.66 -20.24
CA VAL A 110 -11.06 18.97 -19.13
C VAL A 110 -10.72 17.48 -19.17
N THR A 111 -10.72 16.84 -20.32
CA THR A 111 -10.33 15.44 -20.47
C THR A 111 -8.88 15.18 -20.02
N LEU A 112 -7.93 16.03 -20.40
CA LEU A 112 -6.54 15.91 -19.94
C LEU A 112 -6.43 16.08 -18.42
N LEU A 113 -7.14 17.06 -17.83
CA LEU A 113 -7.20 17.23 -16.38
C LEU A 113 -7.76 15.98 -15.71
N GLU A 114 -8.84 15.39 -16.23
CA GLU A 114 -9.43 14.18 -15.69
C GLU A 114 -8.44 13.00 -15.71
N LEU A 115 -7.75 12.77 -16.82
CA LEU A 115 -6.77 11.69 -16.95
C LEU A 115 -5.62 11.84 -15.95
N VAL A 116 -5.02 13.04 -15.88
CA VAL A 116 -3.91 13.33 -14.95
C VAL A 116 -4.37 13.24 -13.49
N HIS A 117 -5.54 13.81 -13.17
CA HIS A 117 -6.08 13.79 -11.82
C HIS A 117 -6.43 12.37 -11.36
N GLN A 118 -7.10 11.58 -12.21
CA GLN A 118 -7.42 10.19 -11.91
C GLN A 118 -6.16 9.34 -11.71
N ASP A 119 -5.11 9.54 -12.51
CA ASP A 119 -3.86 8.80 -12.34
C ASP A 119 -3.15 9.16 -11.02
N SER A 120 -3.04 10.45 -10.72
CA SER A 120 -2.50 10.92 -9.44
C SER A 120 -3.29 10.37 -8.26
N GLN A 121 -4.63 10.35 -8.35
CA GLN A 121 -5.50 9.78 -7.31
C GLN A 121 -5.27 8.27 -7.15
N ASN A 122 -5.20 7.52 -8.25
CA ASN A 122 -4.92 6.10 -8.20
C ASN A 122 -3.56 5.82 -7.54
N ARG A 123 -2.54 6.58 -7.89
CA ARG A 123 -1.19 6.44 -7.30
C ARG A 123 -1.19 6.73 -5.81
N GLN A 124 -1.84 7.81 -5.38
CA GLN A 124 -1.97 8.13 -3.96
C GLN A 124 -2.77 7.07 -3.19
N HIS A 125 -3.87 6.57 -3.78
CA HIS A 125 -4.66 5.50 -3.17
C HIS A 125 -3.85 4.22 -2.99
N LYS A 126 -3.07 3.83 -4.00
CA LYS A 126 -2.14 2.70 -3.90
C LYS A 126 -1.12 2.89 -2.78
N LEU A 127 -0.51 4.07 -2.68
CA LEU A 127 0.44 4.37 -1.61
C LEU A 127 -0.20 4.31 -0.22
N ALA A 128 -1.40 4.87 -0.05
CA ALA A 128 -2.14 4.80 1.22
C ALA A 128 -2.50 3.35 1.59
N LEU A 129 -2.88 2.53 0.60
CA LEU A 129 -3.15 1.11 0.81
C LEU A 129 -1.88 0.36 1.25
N LEU A 130 -0.74 0.61 0.59
CA LEU A 130 0.55 0.01 0.96
C LEU A 130 0.98 0.45 2.36
N GLN A 131 0.82 1.73 2.71
CA GLN A 131 1.11 2.23 4.06
C GLN A 131 0.25 1.53 5.12
N ALA A 132 -1.05 1.35 4.87
CA ALA A 132 -1.94 0.64 5.77
C ALA A 132 -1.56 -0.84 5.92
N GLN A 133 -1.19 -1.49 4.82
CA GLN A 133 -0.70 -2.87 4.81
C GLN A 133 0.62 -2.99 5.59
N CYS A 134 1.60 -2.11 5.36
CA CYS A 134 2.84 -2.06 6.12
C CYS A 134 2.61 -1.84 7.61
N ALA A 135 1.72 -0.91 7.99
CA ALA A 135 1.37 -0.67 9.39
C ALA A 135 0.73 -1.91 10.03
N THR A 136 -0.10 -2.64 9.29
CA THR A 136 -0.72 -3.88 9.76
C THR A 136 0.35 -4.96 10.00
N VAL A 137 1.28 -5.15 9.05
CA VAL A 137 2.34 -6.15 9.22
C VAL A 137 3.30 -5.79 10.34
N LEU A 138 3.67 -4.51 10.49
CA LEU A 138 4.46 -4.04 11.62
C LEU A 138 3.75 -4.28 12.96
N GLY A 139 2.44 -4.04 13.01
CA GLY A 139 1.61 -4.35 14.18
C GLY A 139 1.62 -5.85 14.51
N LEU A 140 1.44 -6.71 13.51
CA LEU A 140 1.51 -8.17 13.69
C LEU A 140 2.89 -8.62 14.16
N LEU A 141 3.96 -8.05 13.60
CA LEU A 141 5.34 -8.36 13.98
C LEU A 141 5.63 -7.93 15.43
N ALA A 142 5.15 -6.75 15.84
CA ALA A 142 5.24 -6.29 17.22
C ALA A 142 4.48 -7.20 18.19
N VAL A 143 3.28 -7.66 17.82
CA VAL A 143 2.50 -8.63 18.60
C VAL A 143 3.23 -9.96 18.71
N ALA A 144 3.74 -10.52 17.61
CA ALA A 144 4.49 -11.76 17.61
C ALA A 144 5.75 -11.66 18.48
N LEU A 145 6.50 -10.56 18.36
CA LEU A 145 7.66 -10.30 19.21
C LEU A 145 7.27 -10.16 20.69
N GLY A 146 6.17 -9.45 20.99
CA GLY A 146 5.65 -9.32 22.35
C GLY A 146 5.27 -10.67 22.96
N LEU A 147 4.66 -11.57 22.18
CA LEU A 147 4.34 -12.94 22.61
C LEU A 147 5.62 -13.75 22.86
N ILE A 148 6.62 -13.67 21.98
CA ILE A 148 7.93 -14.32 22.17
C ILE A 148 8.60 -13.83 23.45
N LEU A 149 8.64 -12.53 23.68
CA LEU A 149 9.25 -11.93 24.87
C LEU A 149 8.47 -12.30 26.15
N ALA A 150 7.14 -12.30 26.11
CA ALA A 150 6.30 -12.70 27.24
C ALA A 150 6.52 -14.18 27.61
N GLU A 151 6.63 -15.05 26.61
CA GLU A 151 6.91 -16.47 26.82
C GLU A 151 8.34 -16.68 27.36
N ALA A 152 9.32 -15.92 26.86
CA ALA A 152 10.68 -15.92 27.39
C ALA A 152 10.76 -15.47 28.85
N ALA A 153 10.02 -14.43 29.23
CA ALA A 153 9.97 -13.95 30.61
C ALA A 153 9.37 -14.98 31.60
N ARG A 154 8.51 -15.88 31.12
CA ARG A 154 7.94 -16.99 31.91
C ARG A 154 8.85 -18.22 31.98
N GLY A 155 10.03 -18.16 31.36
CA GLY A 155 10.94 -19.31 31.25
C GLY A 155 10.51 -20.33 30.19
N GLY A 156 9.58 -19.99 29.29
CA GLY A 156 9.06 -20.89 28.25
C GLY A 156 10.12 -21.39 27.26
N TYR A 157 11.25 -20.69 27.14
CA TYR A 157 12.42 -21.10 26.34
C TYR A 157 13.56 -21.73 27.16
N GLY A 158 13.34 -22.06 28.44
CA GLY A 158 14.35 -22.71 29.28
C GLY A 158 14.88 -24.03 28.69
N TRP A 159 14.02 -24.78 27.99
CA TRP A 159 14.36 -26.01 27.28
C TRP A 159 15.37 -25.83 26.15
N VAL A 160 15.48 -24.61 25.57
CA VAL A 160 16.42 -24.32 24.47
C VAL A 160 17.88 -24.40 24.93
N TRP A 161 18.12 -24.22 26.23
CA TRP A 161 19.44 -24.27 26.83
C TRP A 161 19.80 -25.65 27.37
N ASN A 162 18.86 -26.59 27.40
CA ASN A 162 19.11 -27.98 27.77
C ASN A 162 19.67 -28.74 26.56
N GLU A 163 20.75 -29.49 26.77
CA GLU A 163 21.39 -30.29 25.72
C GLU A 163 20.67 -31.62 25.43
N GLY A 164 19.63 -31.97 26.22
CA GLY A 164 18.83 -33.19 26.06
C GLY A 164 17.62 -33.03 25.16
N LEU A 165 17.12 -34.16 24.63
CA LEU A 165 15.82 -34.25 23.96
C LEU A 165 14.71 -33.88 24.97
N PHE A 166 13.81 -32.98 24.56
CA PHE A 166 12.68 -32.56 25.38
C PHE A 166 11.70 -33.74 25.59
N GLY A 167 11.22 -33.90 26.82
CA GLY A 167 10.27 -34.95 27.17
C GLY A 167 8.87 -34.69 26.60
N SER A 168 7.98 -35.70 26.69
CA SER A 168 6.58 -35.57 26.27
C SER A 168 5.81 -34.49 27.04
N GLU A 169 6.22 -34.19 28.28
CA GLU A 169 5.60 -33.15 29.12
C GLU A 169 5.92 -31.73 28.63
N ASP A 170 7.07 -31.54 27.97
CA ASP A 170 7.49 -30.25 27.41
C ASP A 170 6.97 -30.01 25.99
N LEU A 171 6.45 -31.06 25.33
CA LEU A 171 6.01 -31.01 23.94
C LEU A 171 5.05 -29.84 23.62
N PRO A 172 4.00 -29.56 24.43
CA PRO A 172 3.12 -28.43 24.16
C PRO A 172 3.84 -27.07 24.20
N ARG A 173 4.80 -26.90 25.13
CA ARG A 173 5.58 -25.66 25.26
C ARG A 173 6.56 -25.49 24.12
N VAL A 174 7.24 -26.57 23.72
CA VAL A 174 8.15 -26.61 22.58
C VAL A 174 7.39 -26.27 21.30
N LEU A 175 6.24 -26.91 21.08
CA LEU A 175 5.37 -26.66 19.94
C LEU A 175 4.93 -25.19 19.86
N TRP A 176 4.43 -24.65 20.98
CA TRP A 176 3.99 -23.25 21.06
C TRP A 176 5.13 -22.28 20.77
N SER A 177 6.30 -22.50 21.38
CA SER A 177 7.51 -21.69 21.17
C SER A 177 7.97 -21.72 19.71
N CYS A 178 8.03 -22.91 19.10
CA CYS A 178 8.42 -23.09 17.70
C CYS A 178 7.40 -22.47 16.74
N LEU A 179 6.11 -22.54 17.06
CA LEU A 179 5.04 -21.93 16.27
C LEU A 179 5.13 -20.39 16.32
N LEU A 180 5.39 -19.80 17.48
CA LEU A 180 5.59 -18.34 17.60
C LEU A 180 6.82 -17.86 16.82
N VAL A 181 7.92 -18.60 16.91
CA VAL A 181 9.15 -18.28 16.17
C VAL A 181 8.97 -18.47 14.66
N GLY A 182 8.26 -19.51 14.24
CA GLY A 182 7.89 -19.73 12.84
C GLY A 182 6.96 -18.64 12.31
N LEU A 183 5.96 -18.23 13.09
CA LEU A 183 5.10 -17.09 12.76
C LEU A 183 5.90 -15.79 12.61
N PHE A 184 6.86 -15.55 13.51
CA PHE A 184 7.75 -14.40 13.40
C PHE A 184 8.58 -14.44 12.10
N GLY A 185 9.15 -15.61 11.76
CA GLY A 185 9.85 -15.81 10.48
C GLY A 185 8.97 -15.55 9.26
N SER A 186 7.71 -16.00 9.28
CA SER A 186 6.78 -15.78 8.16
C SER A 186 6.35 -14.33 8.02
N LEU A 187 6.17 -13.60 9.14
CA LEU A 187 5.90 -12.15 9.14
C LEU A 187 7.09 -11.34 8.63
N VAL A 188 8.33 -11.72 8.97
CA VAL A 188 9.54 -11.09 8.41
C VAL A 188 9.61 -11.31 6.90
N SER A 189 9.31 -12.52 6.42
CA SER A 189 9.22 -12.83 4.98
C SER A 189 8.16 -11.98 4.26
N MET A 190 7.01 -11.77 4.91
CA MET A 190 5.95 -10.89 4.46
C MET A 190 6.40 -9.42 4.33
N CYS A 191 7.21 -8.90 5.25
CA CYS A 191 7.81 -7.57 5.15
C CYS A 191 8.66 -7.40 3.88
N PHE A 192 9.54 -8.37 3.57
CA PHE A 192 10.38 -8.31 2.37
C PHE A 192 9.53 -8.32 1.08
N ARG A 193 8.47 -9.13 1.03
CA ARG A 193 7.55 -9.17 -0.12
C ARG A 193 6.77 -7.86 -0.31
N LEU A 194 6.38 -7.21 0.78
CA LEU A 194 5.73 -5.89 0.72
C LEU A 194 6.69 -4.81 0.18
N ALA A 195 7.97 -4.87 0.56
CA ALA A 195 9.00 -3.97 0.04
C ALA A 195 9.22 -4.16 -1.47
N ASP A 196 9.14 -5.40 -1.95
CA ASP A 196 9.34 -5.75 -3.37
C ASP A 196 8.07 -5.64 -4.23
N THR A 197 6.93 -5.21 -3.66
CA THR A 197 5.66 -5.19 -4.41
C THR A 197 5.70 -4.15 -5.55
N PRO A 198 5.51 -4.55 -6.82
CA PRO A 198 5.52 -3.62 -7.94
C PRO A 198 4.40 -2.58 -7.82
N GLN A 199 4.71 -1.30 -8.05
CA GLN A 199 3.72 -0.21 -8.04
C GLN A 199 2.71 -0.32 -9.20
N ASP A 200 3.03 -1.13 -10.22
CA ASP A 200 2.21 -1.33 -11.41
C ASP A 200 0.97 -2.20 -11.19
N HIS A 201 0.92 -2.94 -10.08
CA HIS A 201 -0.24 -3.77 -9.75
C HIS A 201 -1.53 -2.95 -9.66
N LYS A 202 -2.63 -3.53 -10.17
CA LYS A 202 -3.97 -2.92 -10.06
C LYS A 202 -4.45 -2.96 -8.60
N ILE A 203 -5.29 -2.01 -8.19
CA ILE A 203 -5.79 -1.93 -6.80
C ILE A 203 -6.43 -3.25 -6.30
N PRO A 204 -7.28 -3.95 -7.07
CA PRO A 204 -7.81 -5.25 -6.65
C PRO A 204 -6.72 -6.31 -6.46
N GLN A 205 -5.70 -6.28 -7.32
CA GLN A 205 -4.55 -7.19 -7.22
C GLN A 205 -3.72 -6.93 -5.97
N LEU A 206 -3.55 -5.67 -5.56
CA LEU A 206 -2.88 -5.33 -4.30
C LEU A 206 -3.63 -5.88 -3.08
N ARG A 207 -4.98 -5.82 -3.08
CA ARG A 207 -5.80 -6.38 -2.01
C ARG A 207 -5.72 -7.91 -1.98
N SER A 208 -5.90 -8.57 -3.12
CA SER A 208 -5.81 -10.04 -3.18
C SER A 208 -4.41 -10.53 -2.85
N SER A 209 -3.36 -9.83 -3.32
CA SER A 209 -1.97 -10.16 -2.98
C SER A 209 -1.74 -10.12 -1.48
N PHE A 210 -2.27 -9.11 -0.78
CA PHE A 210 -2.16 -9.02 0.67
C PHE A 210 -2.90 -10.15 1.39
N VAL A 211 -4.10 -10.54 0.94
CA VAL A 211 -4.83 -11.69 1.50
C VAL A 211 -4.01 -12.98 1.34
N VAL A 212 -3.47 -13.22 0.15
CA VAL A 212 -2.60 -14.38 -0.13
C VAL A 212 -1.34 -14.34 0.75
N LEU A 213 -0.76 -13.16 0.94
CA LEU A 213 0.42 -12.94 1.78
C LEU A 213 0.13 -13.30 3.26
N THR A 214 -1.02 -12.90 3.78
CA THR A 214 -1.45 -13.23 5.14
C THR A 214 -1.72 -14.72 5.31
N LEU A 215 -2.44 -15.34 4.36
CA LEU A 215 -2.70 -16.79 4.40
C LEU A 215 -1.39 -17.59 4.39
N ARG A 216 -0.45 -17.16 3.55
CA ARG A 216 0.89 -17.72 3.47
C ARG A 216 1.68 -17.58 4.78
N ALA A 217 1.53 -16.47 5.51
CA ALA A 217 2.17 -16.31 6.82
C ALA A 217 1.64 -17.34 7.83
N VAL A 218 0.33 -17.64 7.80
CA VAL A 218 -0.29 -18.69 8.64
C VAL A 218 0.21 -20.07 8.26
N VAL A 219 0.31 -20.39 6.97
CA VAL A 219 0.85 -21.66 6.48
C VAL A 219 2.34 -21.80 6.83
N GLY A 220 3.12 -20.73 6.75
CA GLY A 220 4.52 -20.73 7.17
C GLY A 220 4.66 -21.01 8.68
N ALA A 221 3.79 -20.44 9.51
CA ALA A 221 3.79 -20.73 10.94
C ALA A 221 3.45 -22.20 11.23
N SER A 222 2.50 -22.79 10.49
CA SER A 222 2.13 -24.19 10.69
C SER A 222 3.21 -25.18 10.23
N ALA A 223 4.13 -24.78 9.35
CA ALA A 223 5.28 -25.62 8.95
C ALA A 223 6.21 -25.98 10.13
N ALA A 224 6.19 -25.22 11.23
CA ALA A 224 6.92 -25.58 12.44
C ALA A 224 6.33 -26.81 13.15
N VAL A 225 5.04 -27.09 13.00
CA VAL A 225 4.34 -28.21 13.65
C VAL A 225 4.90 -29.57 13.21
N PRO A 226 4.90 -29.95 11.92
CA PRO A 226 5.44 -31.24 11.50
C PRO A 226 6.94 -31.35 11.81
N LEU A 227 7.70 -30.26 11.76
CA LEU A 227 9.12 -30.25 12.13
C LEU A 227 9.33 -30.70 13.59
N VAL A 228 8.56 -30.16 14.54
CA VAL A 228 8.62 -30.55 15.95
C VAL A 228 8.26 -32.04 16.13
N PHE A 229 7.23 -32.54 15.44
CA PHE A 229 6.85 -33.95 15.51
C PHE A 229 7.90 -34.90 14.92
N LEU A 230 8.54 -34.53 13.81
CA LEU A 230 9.61 -35.33 13.20
C LEU A 230 10.85 -35.43 14.10
N VAL A 231 11.19 -34.34 14.81
CA VAL A 231 12.27 -34.36 15.80
C VAL A 231 11.88 -35.17 17.03
N HIS A 232 10.66 -34.97 17.55
CA HIS A 232 10.20 -35.67 18.75
C HIS A 232 10.08 -37.19 18.55
N SER A 233 9.66 -37.64 17.36
CA SER A 233 9.59 -39.06 17.00
C SER A 233 10.95 -39.71 16.76
N GLY A 234 12.05 -38.93 16.76
CA GLY A 234 13.39 -39.41 16.46
C GLY A 234 13.64 -39.71 14.99
N LEU A 235 12.67 -39.41 14.10
CA LEU A 235 12.83 -39.56 12.65
C LEU A 235 13.88 -38.60 12.08
N VAL A 236 14.02 -37.42 12.68
CA VAL A 236 15.04 -36.43 12.31
C VAL A 236 15.84 -36.03 13.55
N GLN A 237 17.13 -36.32 13.54
CA GLN A 237 18.06 -35.85 14.57
C GLN A 237 18.57 -34.45 14.22
N LEU A 238 17.75 -33.43 14.48
CA LEU A 238 18.26 -32.07 14.59
C LEU A 238 19.06 -31.99 15.89
N GLY A 239 20.28 -31.44 15.85
CA GLY A 239 21.20 -31.40 16.98
C GLY A 239 20.70 -30.58 18.19
N PRO A 240 21.42 -29.56 18.67
CA PRO A 240 21.00 -28.83 19.86
C PRO A 240 19.62 -28.15 19.65
N ALA A 241 18.83 -28.00 20.71
CA ALA A 241 17.48 -27.41 20.69
C ALA A 241 17.41 -26.02 20.01
N LYS A 242 18.50 -25.26 20.03
CA LYS A 242 18.68 -23.99 19.30
C LYS A 242 18.52 -24.14 17.78
N VAL A 243 18.94 -25.28 17.22
CA VAL A 243 18.80 -25.61 15.81
C VAL A 243 17.33 -25.84 15.46
N LEU A 244 16.55 -26.45 16.36
CA LEU A 244 15.10 -26.59 16.15
C LEU A 244 14.42 -25.23 16.09
N VAL A 245 14.73 -24.32 17.02
CA VAL A 245 14.19 -22.94 17.02
C VAL A 245 14.58 -22.19 15.75
N GLY A 246 15.85 -22.26 15.36
CA GLY A 246 16.34 -21.68 14.10
C GLY A 246 15.66 -22.29 12.88
N ALA A 247 15.46 -23.61 12.86
CA ALA A 247 14.77 -24.32 11.80
C ALA A 247 13.28 -23.98 11.75
N SER A 248 12.61 -23.72 12.88
CA SER A 248 11.24 -23.23 12.91
C SER A 248 11.13 -21.81 12.35
N PHE A 249 12.04 -20.91 12.71
CA PHE A 249 12.13 -19.58 12.09
C PHE A 249 12.32 -19.70 10.58
N LEU A 250 13.28 -20.53 10.16
CA LEU A 250 13.56 -20.78 8.75
C LEU A 250 12.36 -21.42 8.06
N ALA A 251 11.67 -22.38 8.65
CA ALA A 251 10.48 -22.99 8.06
C ALA A 251 9.39 -21.95 7.78
N GLY A 252 9.16 -21.02 8.71
CA GLY A 252 8.24 -19.91 8.51
C GLY A 252 8.73 -18.88 7.49
N PHE A 253 10.03 -18.57 7.49
CA PHE A 253 10.65 -17.59 6.60
C PHE A 253 10.79 -18.11 5.15
N SER A 254 11.12 -19.40 5.01
CA SER A 254 11.69 -20.02 3.82
C SER A 254 10.68 -20.69 2.89
N GLU A 255 9.40 -20.33 2.97
CA GLU A 255 8.41 -20.78 1.96
C GLU A 255 8.91 -20.49 0.52
N ARG A 256 9.75 -19.46 0.31
CA ARG A 256 10.46 -19.20 -0.95
C ARG A 256 11.55 -20.23 -1.30
N TRP A 257 12.32 -20.71 -0.32
CA TRP A 257 13.34 -21.76 -0.51
C TRP A 257 12.68 -23.13 -0.67
N PHE A 258 11.66 -23.44 0.12
CA PHE A 258 10.94 -24.71 0.07
C PHE A 258 10.15 -24.86 -1.25
N VAL A 259 9.44 -23.83 -1.69
CA VAL A 259 8.77 -23.83 -3.01
C VAL A 259 9.80 -23.88 -4.15
N ALA A 260 10.88 -23.08 -4.09
CA ALA A 260 11.93 -23.15 -5.11
C ALA A 260 12.69 -24.49 -5.13
N MET A 261 12.76 -25.18 -4.00
CA MET A 261 13.36 -26.51 -3.88
C MET A 261 12.41 -27.59 -4.42
N LEU A 262 11.11 -27.52 -4.12
CA LEU A 262 10.09 -28.39 -4.69
C LEU A 262 9.99 -28.23 -6.21
N ASP A 263 9.98 -27.00 -6.73
CA ASP A 263 9.98 -26.72 -8.18
C ASP A 263 11.23 -27.24 -8.90
N LYS A 264 12.37 -27.35 -8.19
CA LYS A 264 13.60 -27.95 -8.71
C LYS A 264 13.61 -29.48 -8.61
N ALA A 265 12.97 -30.05 -7.59
CA ALA A 265 12.87 -31.50 -7.42
C ALA A 265 11.79 -32.15 -8.32
N ALA A 266 10.83 -31.35 -8.79
CA ALA A 266 9.79 -31.76 -9.73
C ALA A 266 10.20 -31.62 -11.22
N ARG A 267 11.44 -31.21 -11.51
CA ARG A 267 12.05 -31.18 -12.85
C ARG A 267 13.08 -32.29 -12.96
#